data_AF-E3FDF1-F1
#
_entry.id   AF-E3FDF1-F1
#
_cell.length_a   1.000
_cell.length_b   1.000
_cell.length_c   1.000
_cell.angle_alpha   90.00
_cell.angle_beta   90.00
_cell.angle_gamma   90.00
#
_symmetry.space_group_name_H-M   'P 1'
#
loop_
_entity.id
_entity.type
_entity.pdbx_description
1 polymer ?
#
loop_
_entity_poly.entity_id
_entity_poly.type
_entity_poly.pdbx_seq_one_letter_code
_entity_poly.pdbx_strand_id
1 'polypeptide(L)'
;MGHQFVQGFARTVLGGAVSAGIPLVGPVRFLKKFPEHLRFDTSPISVNSVQLGDRQFRLDFRASVDLSPFFLQGVVEEGLRLTRVVPVLRVARHSPISFTLHVTW
;
A
#
# COMPACT_ATOMS: atom_id res chain seq x y z
N MET A 1 -0.93 9.70 -9.35
CA MET A 1 -1.74 10.23 -8.23
C MET A 1 -1.41 9.61 -6.88
N GLY A 2 -1.31 8.27 -6.74
CA GLY A 2 -0.96 7.63 -5.45
C GLY A 2 0.39 8.08 -4.86
N HIS A 3 1.44 8.17 -5.68
CA HIS A 3 2.74 8.70 -5.24
C HIS A 3 2.64 10.12 -4.68
N GLN A 4 1.98 11.01 -5.42
CA GLN A 4 1.80 12.41 -5.02
C GLN A 4 0.97 12.52 -3.74
N PHE A 5 0.00 11.62 -3.53
CA PHE A 5 -0.74 11.55 -2.27
C PHE A 5 0.19 11.27 -1.09
N VAL A 6 1.04 10.24 -1.18
CA VAL A 6 1.99 9.90 -0.11
C VAL A 6 3.02 11.03 0.10
N GLN A 7 3.53 11.61 -0.99
CA GLN A 7 4.46 12.75 -0.91
C GLN A 7 3.82 14.00 -0.30
N GLY A 8 2.55 14.26 -0.60
CA GLY A 8 1.77 15.34 0.02
C GLY A 8 1.50 15.07 1.49
N PHE A 9 1.09 13.85 1.84
CA PHE A 9 0.90 13.43 3.23
C PHE A 9 2.18 13.59 4.04
N ALA A 10 3.33 13.19 3.50
CA ALA A 10 4.64 13.31 4.14
C ALA A 10 5.04 14.77 4.47
N ARG A 11 4.42 15.77 3.82
CA ARG A 11 4.63 17.20 4.11
C ARG A 11 3.76 17.73 5.26
N THR A 12 2.81 16.94 5.75
CA THR A 12 2.01 17.29 6.95
C THR A 12 2.79 16.97 8.22
N VAL A 13 2.43 17.58 9.35
CA VAL A 13 3.08 17.29 10.66
C VAL A 13 2.99 15.80 11.00
N LEU A 14 1.78 15.23 10.92
CA LEU A 14 1.55 13.82 11.22
C LEU A 14 2.26 12.92 10.20
N GLY A 15 2.09 13.19 8.90
CA GLY A 15 2.66 12.35 7.86
C GLY A 15 4.17 12.43 7.79
N GLY A 16 4.78 13.57 8.15
CA GLY A 16 6.22 13.70 8.31
C GLY A 16 6.75 12.80 9.43
N ALA A 17 6.09 12.80 10.59
CA ALA A 17 6.45 11.92 11.71
C ALA A 17 6.31 10.44 11.34
N VAL A 18 5.22 10.05 10.68
CA VAL A 18 5.02 8.68 10.19
C VAL A 18 6.10 8.30 9.18
N SER A 19 6.34 9.15 8.18
CA SER A 19 7.30 8.88 7.09
C SER A 19 8.73 8.74 7.61
N ALA A 20 9.12 9.51 8.64
CA ALA A 20 10.42 9.39 9.28
C ALA A 20 10.62 8.03 9.98
N GLY A 21 9.55 7.41 10.47
CA GLY A 21 9.59 6.09 11.12
C GLY A 21 9.57 4.91 10.15
N ILE A 22 9.04 5.08 8.93
CA ILE A 22 8.89 3.97 7.96
C ILE A 22 10.21 3.23 7.64
N PRO A 23 11.37 3.89 7.44
CA PRO A 23 12.64 3.18 7.22
C PRO A 23 13.01 2.20 8.34
N LEU A 24 12.62 2.49 9.59
CA LEU A 24 12.92 1.64 10.76
C LEU A 24 11.99 0.42 10.84
N VAL A 25 10.79 0.53 10.28
CA VAL A 25 9.79 -0.54 10.22
C VAL A 25 10.21 -1.61 9.20
N GLY A 26 10.73 -1.17 8.05
CA GLY A 26 11.14 -2.02 6.95
C GLY A 26 9.98 -2.54 6.08
N PRO A 27 10.29 -3.06 4.87
CA PRO A 27 9.29 -3.38 3.83
C PRO A 27 8.30 -4.48 4.25
N VAL A 28 8.81 -5.54 4.90
CA VAL A 28 7.99 -6.69 5.32
C VAL A 28 6.94 -6.27 6.35
N ARG A 29 7.34 -5.51 7.36
CA ARG A 29 6.42 -5.07 8.42
C ARG A 29 5.46 -4.01 7.89
N PHE A 30 5.91 -3.12 7.02
CA PHE A 30 5.04 -2.16 6.31
C PHE A 30 3.90 -2.89 5.58
N LEU A 31 4.22 -3.88 4.74
CA LEU A 31 3.20 -4.63 3.98
C LEU A 31 2.28 -5.48 4.84
N LYS A 32 2.79 -6.05 5.95
CA LYS A 32 1.96 -6.80 6.91
C LYS A 32 0.99 -5.89 7.67
N LYS A 33 1.38 -4.65 7.95
CA LYS A 33 0.57 -3.66 8.68
C LYS A 33 -0.31 -2.80 7.79
N PHE A 34 -0.06 -2.79 6.49
CA PHE A 34 -0.84 -2.01 5.53
C PHE A 34 -2.36 -2.20 5.62
N PRO A 35 -2.91 -3.43 5.78
CA PRO A 35 -4.35 -3.61 5.99
C PRO A 35 -4.90 -2.88 7.21
N GLU A 36 -4.14 -2.80 8.30
CA GLU A 36 -4.56 -2.12 9.53
C GLU A 36 -4.65 -0.60 9.32
N HIS A 37 -3.81 -0.02 8.46
CA HIS A 37 -3.82 1.41 8.16
C HIS A 37 -5.00 1.86 7.28
N LEU A 38 -5.66 0.91 6.60
CA LEU A 38 -6.85 1.16 5.79
C LEU A 38 -8.15 0.77 6.51
N ARG A 39 -8.02 0.12 7.68
CA ARG A 39 -9.15 -0.20 8.55
C ARG A 39 -9.58 1.06 9.30
N PHE A 40 -10.67 1.63 8.82
CA PHE A 40 -11.51 2.55 9.58
C PHE A 40 -12.85 1.86 9.82
N ASP A 41 -13.55 2.16 10.91
CA ASP A 41 -14.82 1.50 11.28
C ASP A 41 -15.89 1.57 10.16
N THR A 42 -15.78 2.55 9.27
CA THR A 42 -16.66 2.75 8.10
C THR A 42 -15.94 2.58 6.77
N SER A 43 -14.72 2.03 6.75
CA SER A 43 -13.91 1.93 5.53
C SER A 43 -14.62 1.07 4.48
N PRO A 44 -14.87 1.58 3.27
CA PRO A 44 -15.46 0.81 2.20
C PRO A 44 -14.48 -0.19 1.59
N ILE A 45 -13.24 -0.29 2.10
CA ILE A 45 -12.14 -1.05 1.51
C ILE A 45 -11.66 -2.13 2.48
N SER A 46 -11.65 -3.37 2.01
CA SER A 46 -11.01 -4.51 2.65
C SER A 46 -9.72 -4.86 1.92
N VAL A 47 -8.65 -5.08 2.68
CA VAL A 47 -7.34 -5.47 2.14
C VAL A 47 -6.83 -6.67 2.90
N ASN A 48 -6.35 -7.67 2.17
CA ASN A 48 -5.62 -8.80 2.73
C ASN A 48 -4.17 -8.78 2.22
N SER A 49 -3.20 -9.04 3.10
CA SER A 49 -1.78 -9.05 2.76
C SER A 49 -1.19 -10.43 3.02
N VAL A 50 -0.65 -11.05 1.97
CA VAL A 50 -0.09 -12.39 2.02
C VAL A 50 1.37 -12.33 1.56
N GLN A 51 2.26 -12.82 2.42
CA GLN A 51 3.66 -13.01 2.05
C GLN A 51 3.80 -14.32 1.26
N LEU A 52 4.32 -14.24 0.03
CA LEU A 52 4.55 -15.39 -0.85
C LEU A 52 6.00 -15.87 -0.83
N GLY A 53 6.92 -14.99 -0.42
CA GLY A 53 8.35 -15.28 -0.26
C GLY A 53 9.04 -14.14 0.48
N ASP A 54 10.38 -14.20 0.58
CA ASP A 54 11.16 -13.23 1.37
C ASP A 54 10.99 -11.78 0.89
N ARG A 55 10.82 -11.59 -0.41
CA ARG A 55 10.61 -10.29 -1.06
C ARG A 55 9.43 -10.27 -2.01
N GLN A 56 8.42 -11.11 -1.74
CA GLN A 56 7.25 -11.25 -2.59
C GLN A 56 5.98 -11.22 -1.76
N PHE A 57 5.05 -10.34 -2.13
CA PHE A 57 3.76 -10.17 -1.47
C PHE A 57 2.61 -10.11 -2.48
N ARG A 58 1.44 -10.54 -2.03
CA ARG A 58 0.16 -10.32 -2.69
C ARG A 58 -0.72 -9.49 -1.77
N LEU A 59 -1.23 -8.37 -2.28
CA LEU A 59 -2.25 -7.57 -1.63
C LEU A 59 -3.57 -7.74 -2.40
N ASP A 60 -4.58 -8.27 -1.74
CA ASP A 60 -5.90 -8.50 -2.33
C ASP A 60 -6.86 -7.42 -1.83
N PHE A 61 -7.38 -6.59 -2.75
CA PHE A 61 -8.27 -5.47 -2.45
C PHE A 61 -9.71 -5.79 -2.86
N ARG A 62 -10.66 -5.44 -1.99
CA ARG A 62 -12.09 -5.39 -2.30
C ARG A 62 -12.69 -4.11 -1.75
N ALA A 63 -13.62 -3.50 -2.47
CA ALA A 63 -14.33 -2.32 -1.99
C ALA A 63 -15.84 -2.40 -2.26
N SER A 64 -16.62 -1.53 -1.61
CA SER A 64 -18.05 -1.35 -1.92
C SER A 64 -18.30 -0.34 -3.06
N VAL A 65 -17.26 0.37 -3.50
CA VAL A 65 -17.28 1.37 -4.58
C VAL A 65 -16.12 1.13 -5.56
N ASP A 66 -16.20 1.70 -6.76
CA ASP A 66 -15.10 1.63 -7.73
C ASP A 66 -13.84 2.25 -7.12
N LEU A 67 -12.76 1.47 -7.13
CA LEU A 67 -11.52 1.80 -6.47
C LEU A 67 -10.42 1.72 -7.50
N SER A 68 -9.75 2.85 -7.76
CA SER A 68 -8.67 2.92 -8.74
C SER A 68 -7.49 2.03 -8.32
N PRO A 69 -7.20 0.93 -9.06
CA PRO A 69 -6.10 0.05 -8.72
C PRO A 69 -4.75 0.78 -8.80
N PHE A 70 -4.61 1.69 -9.76
CA PHE A 70 -3.40 2.46 -10.00
C PHE A 70 -3.17 3.55 -8.94
N PHE A 71 -4.24 4.05 -8.31
CA PHE A 71 -4.09 4.93 -7.15
C PHE A 71 -3.44 4.17 -5.99
N LEU A 72 -3.99 3.01 -5.62
CA LEU A 72 -3.45 2.22 -4.51
C LEU A 72 -2.10 1.59 -4.84
N GLN A 73 -1.85 1.21 -6.09
CA GLN A 73 -0.51 0.84 -6.54
C GLN A 73 0.51 1.93 -6.20
N GLY A 74 0.23 3.18 -6.59
CA GLY A 74 1.16 4.29 -6.33
C GLY A 74 1.34 4.59 -4.83
N VAL A 75 0.30 4.39 -4.01
CA VAL A 75 0.42 4.53 -2.54
C VAL A 75 1.34 3.47 -1.96
N VAL A 76 1.14 2.21 -2.31
CA VAL A 76 1.97 1.09 -1.82
C VAL A 76 3.40 1.21 -2.33
N GLU A 77 3.57 1.58 -3.61
CA GLU A 77 4.89 1.76 -4.21
C GLU A 77 5.69 2.86 -3.52
N GLU A 78 5.09 4.04 -3.28
CA GLU A 78 5.78 5.12 -2.59
C GLU A 78 6.08 4.76 -1.12
N GLY A 79 5.13 4.12 -0.42
CA GLY A 79 5.35 3.66 0.96
C GLY A 79 6.51 2.66 1.07
N LEU A 80 6.65 1.76 0.10
CA LEU A 80 7.80 0.85 0.03
C LEU A 80 9.10 1.56 -0.29
N ARG A 81 9.10 2.56 -1.17
CA ARG A 81 10.30 3.38 -1.43
C ARG A 81 10.80 4.07 -0.16
N LEU A 82 9.89 4.50 0.73
CA LEU A 82 10.27 5.04 2.05
C LEU A 82 10.98 4.00 2.93
N THR A 83 10.75 2.70 2.72
CA THR A 83 11.51 1.62 3.39
C THR A 83 12.87 1.32 2.75
N ARG A 84 13.31 2.14 1.78
CA ARG A 84 14.61 2.04 1.06
C ARG A 84 14.75 0.84 0.12
N VAL A 85 13.62 0.27 -0.33
CA VAL A 85 13.64 -0.76 -1.39
C VAL A 85 13.22 -0.18 -2.73
N VAL A 86 13.51 -0.90 -3.82
CA VAL A 86 13.07 -0.55 -5.18
C VAL A 86 11.95 -1.51 -5.58
N PRO A 87 10.68 -1.17 -5.29
CA PRO A 87 9.58 -2.09 -5.50
C PRO A 87 9.15 -2.16 -6.97
N VAL A 88 8.72 -3.34 -7.39
CA VAL A 88 8.03 -3.60 -8.67
C VAL A 88 6.63 -4.09 -8.35
N LEU A 89 5.61 -3.38 -8.83
CA LEU A 89 4.21 -3.71 -8.61
C LEU A 89 3.52 -4.05 -9.92
N ARG A 90 2.72 -5.12 -9.92
CA ARG A 90 1.83 -5.48 -11.02
C ARG A 90 0.40 -5.55 -10.54
N VAL A 91 -0.49 -4.86 -11.26
CA VAL A 91 -1.93 -4.89 -11.01
C VAL A 91 -2.55 -6.03 -11.80
N ALA A 92 -3.37 -6.86 -11.13
CA ALA A 92 -4.30 -7.77 -11.77
C ALA A 92 -5.72 -7.33 -11.39
N ARG A 93 -6.45 -6.72 -12.34
CA ARG A 93 -7.84 -6.29 -12.10
C ARG A 93 -8.78 -7.46 -12.34
N HIS A 94 -9.68 -7.71 -11.40
CA HIS A 94 -10.68 -8.77 -11.49
C HIS A 94 -12.08 -8.21 -11.75
N SER A 95 -12.39 -7.04 -11.17
CA SER A 95 -13.64 -6.32 -11.36
C SER A 95 -13.45 -4.82 -11.06
N PRO A 96 -14.46 -3.96 -11.25
CA PRO A 96 -14.40 -2.57 -10.81
C PRO A 96 -14.08 -2.41 -9.31
N ILE A 97 -14.58 -3.33 -8.48
CA ILE A 97 -14.49 -3.26 -7.02
C ILE A 97 -13.45 -4.21 -6.42
N SER A 98 -12.68 -4.92 -7.24
CA SER A 98 -11.69 -5.89 -6.76
C SER A 98 -10.49 -6.03 -7.67
N PHE A 99 -9.29 -6.02 -7.09
CA PHE A 99 -8.04 -6.23 -7.80
C PHE A 99 -6.96 -6.76 -6.85
N THR A 100 -5.88 -7.24 -7.42
CA THR A 100 -4.70 -7.71 -6.70
C THR A 100 -3.49 -6.88 -7.08
N LEU A 101 -2.65 -6.54 -6.10
CA LEU A 101 -1.28 -6.06 -6.33
C LEU A 101 -0.30 -7.19 -6.04
N HIS A 102 0.50 -7.54 -7.03
CA HIS A 102 1.68 -8.38 -6.85
C HIS A 102 2.88 -7.49 -6.63
N VAL A 103 3.56 -7.67 -5.50
CA VAL A 103 4.63 -6.80 -5.03
C VAL A 103 5.93 -7.61 -4.94
N THR A 104 7.00 -7.10 -5.53
CA THR A 104 8.37 -7.64 -5.38
C THR A 104 9.40 -6.54 -5.16
N TRP A 105 10.56 -6.84 -4.56
CA TRP A 105 11.72 -5.93 -4.48
C TRP A 105 13.04 -6.68 -4.23
#